data_AF-A0AAW7W870-F1
#
_entry.id   AF-A0AAW7W870-F1
#
_cell.length_a   1.000
_cell.length_b   1.000
_cell.length_c   1.000
_cell.angle_alpha   90.00
_cell.angle_beta   90.00
_cell.angle_gamma   90.00
#
_symmetry.space_group_name_H-M   'P 1'
#
loop_
_entity.id
_entity.type
_entity.pdbx_description
1 polymer ?
#
loop_
_entity_poly.entity_id
_entity_poly.type
_entity_poly.pdbx_seq_one_letter_code
_entity_poly.pdbx_strand_id
1 'polypeptide(L)'
;MQTYNLKNKENYKHFVKHYLEVMREGKEAEAFLGEDVRYRFQQRNSMITEYTDIQVLLEYCLFPLYIEGDKDIARRTFEILKDFSLSIDLVKLDKVTDYISMQGSRLRRYTSLPFVIEADELVRNIIESTSHLLGEQKRTDENGLI
;
A
#
# COMPACT_ATOMS: atom_id res chain seq x y z
N MET A 1 3.29 -25.49 -3.87
CA MET A 1 2.93 -24.06 -4.00
C MET A 1 2.79 -23.74 -5.49
N GLN A 2 1.98 -22.74 -5.86
CA GLN A 2 1.68 -22.38 -7.25
C GLN A 2 2.28 -21.01 -7.59
N THR A 3 2.62 -20.76 -8.86
CA THR A 3 2.93 -19.41 -9.35
C THR A 3 1.70 -18.52 -9.23
N TYR A 4 1.86 -17.26 -8.81
CA TYR A 4 0.75 -16.32 -8.81
C TYR A 4 0.22 -16.12 -10.23
N ASN A 5 -1.03 -16.50 -10.45
CA ASN A 5 -1.75 -16.22 -11.69
C ASN A 5 -2.68 -15.04 -11.46
N LEU A 6 -2.64 -14.08 -12.39
CA LEU A 6 -3.57 -12.97 -12.40
C LEU A 6 -5.00 -13.49 -12.39
N LYS A 7 -5.87 -12.82 -11.65
CA LYS A 7 -7.32 -13.00 -11.78
C LYS A 7 -7.71 -12.69 -13.24
N ASN A 8 -8.81 -13.28 -13.73
CA ASN A 8 -9.26 -13.11 -15.12
C ASN A 8 -9.17 -11.64 -15.56
N LYS A 9 -8.62 -11.38 -16.77
CA LYS A 9 -8.42 -10.05 -17.35
C LYS A 9 -9.64 -9.14 -17.24
N GLU A 10 -10.84 -9.68 -17.49
CA GLU A 10 -12.07 -8.88 -17.38
C GLU A 10 -12.32 -8.35 -15.97
N ASN A 11 -11.80 -9.02 -14.94
CA ASN A 11 -12.02 -8.64 -13.54
C ASN A 11 -11.16 -7.45 -13.10
N TYR A 12 -10.07 -7.12 -13.80
CA TYR A 12 -9.15 -6.05 -13.40
C TYR A 12 -9.08 -4.87 -14.38
N LYS A 13 -9.59 -4.99 -15.61
CA LYS A 13 -9.52 -3.90 -16.62
C LYS A 13 -10.02 -2.55 -16.10
N HIS A 14 -11.13 -2.54 -15.36
CA HIS A 14 -11.67 -1.32 -14.77
C HIS A 14 -10.69 -0.68 -13.78
N PHE A 15 -10.12 -1.49 -12.88
CA PHE A 15 -9.15 -1.05 -11.88
C PHE A 15 -7.86 -0.54 -12.53
N VAL A 16 -7.32 -1.26 -13.50
CA VAL A 16 -6.14 -0.82 -14.26
C VAL A 16 -6.40 0.50 -14.97
N LYS A 17 -7.55 0.64 -15.65
CA LYS A 17 -7.91 1.91 -16.32
C LYS A 17 -7.94 3.07 -15.32
N HIS A 18 -8.61 2.87 -14.18
CA HIS A 18 -8.69 3.88 -13.13
C HIS A 18 -7.31 4.22 -12.57
N TYR A 19 -6.47 3.24 -12.24
CA TYR A 19 -5.10 3.48 -11.75
C TYR A 19 -4.25 4.24 -12.77
N LEU A 20 -4.36 3.94 -14.06
CA LEU A 20 -3.68 4.70 -15.12
C LEU A 20 -4.12 6.16 -15.18
N GLU A 21 -5.39 6.48 -14.90
CA GLU A 21 -5.87 7.86 -14.79
C GLU A 21 -5.23 8.55 -13.57
N VAL A 22 -5.20 7.87 -12.43
CA VAL A 22 -4.52 8.38 -11.21
C VAL A 22 -3.03 8.63 -11.45
N MET A 23 -2.35 7.73 -12.18
CA MET A 23 -0.95 7.90 -12.59
C MET A 23 -0.76 9.15 -13.46
N ARG A 24 -1.65 9.38 -14.43
CA ARG A 24 -1.60 10.56 -15.31
C ARG A 24 -1.76 11.88 -14.54
N GLU A 25 -2.45 11.85 -13.40
CA GLU A 25 -2.61 13.00 -12.51
C GLU A 25 -1.46 13.16 -11.51
N GLY A 26 -0.51 12.21 -11.46
CA GLY A 26 0.58 12.21 -10.47
C GLY A 26 0.09 11.91 -9.05
N LYS A 27 -1.03 11.19 -8.92
CA LYS A 27 -1.72 10.94 -7.65
C LYS A 27 -1.58 9.50 -7.15
N GLU A 28 -0.52 8.81 -7.56
CA GLU A 28 -0.29 7.41 -7.16
C GLU A 28 -0.26 7.23 -5.63
N ALA A 29 0.32 8.15 -4.86
CA ALA A 29 0.29 8.08 -3.40
C ALA A 29 -1.16 8.13 -2.84
N GLU A 30 -2.03 8.95 -3.42
CA GLU A 30 -3.45 8.99 -3.03
C GLU A 30 -4.17 7.66 -3.34
N ALA A 31 -3.72 6.92 -4.36
CA ALA A 31 -4.27 5.60 -4.64
C ALA A 31 -4.03 4.62 -3.48
N PHE A 32 -2.88 4.71 -2.80
CA PHE A 32 -2.56 3.86 -1.66
C PHE A 32 -3.36 4.25 -0.41
N LEU A 33 -3.62 5.55 -0.22
CA LEU A 33 -4.40 6.04 0.92
C LEU A 33 -5.90 5.80 0.70
N GLY A 34 -6.43 6.30 -0.42
CA GLY A 34 -7.84 6.28 -0.74
C GLY A 34 -8.70 7.17 0.15
N GLU A 35 -8.13 8.18 0.81
CA GLU A 35 -8.90 9.15 1.61
C GLU A 35 -9.92 9.88 0.74
N ASP A 36 -9.45 10.41 -0.39
CA ASP A 36 -10.33 10.88 -1.46
C ASP A 36 -10.92 9.68 -2.22
N VAL A 37 -12.26 9.61 -2.23
CA VAL A 37 -13.02 8.56 -2.91
C VAL A 37 -12.67 8.44 -4.40
N ARG A 38 -12.21 9.52 -5.04
CA ARG A 38 -11.80 9.53 -6.46
C ARG A 38 -10.58 8.68 -6.74
N TYR A 39 -9.70 8.46 -5.75
CA TYR A 39 -8.49 7.66 -5.88
C TYR A 39 -8.60 6.33 -5.12
N ARG A 40 -9.77 5.98 -4.60
CA ARG A 40 -9.95 4.82 -3.71
C ARG A 40 -10.15 3.51 -4.49
N PHE A 41 -9.42 2.47 -4.11
CA PHE A 41 -9.50 1.14 -4.72
C PHE A 41 -10.09 0.11 -3.75
N GLN A 42 -11.30 -0.38 -4.04
CA GLN A 42 -12.06 -1.27 -3.16
C GLN A 42 -12.89 -2.30 -3.95
N GLN A 43 -13.32 -3.34 -3.24
CA GLN A 43 -14.36 -4.27 -3.69
C GLN A 43 -15.51 -4.32 -2.66
N ARG A 44 -16.66 -4.89 -3.06
CA ARG A 44 -17.86 -4.99 -2.19
C ARG A 44 -17.56 -5.64 -0.82
N ASN A 45 -16.57 -6.53 -0.79
CA ASN A 45 -16.16 -7.27 0.40
C ASN A 45 -14.89 -6.70 1.07
N SER A 46 -14.47 -5.48 0.73
CA SER A 46 -13.42 -4.78 1.46
C SER A 46 -13.92 -4.49 2.88
N MET A 47 -13.09 -4.79 3.88
CA MET A 47 -13.46 -4.71 5.30
C MET A 47 -13.59 -3.26 5.79
N ILE A 48 -12.72 -2.37 5.30
CA ILE A 48 -12.72 -0.95 5.62
C ILE A 48 -13.08 -0.20 4.34
N THR A 49 -14.17 0.58 4.39
CA THR A 49 -14.75 1.25 3.21
C THR A 49 -14.31 2.71 3.07
N GLU A 50 -13.60 3.24 4.06
CA GLU A 50 -13.13 4.63 4.10
C GLU A 50 -11.79 4.85 3.39
N TYR A 51 -11.02 3.79 3.14
CA TYR A 51 -9.66 3.86 2.57
C TYR A 51 -9.43 2.80 1.50
N THR A 52 -8.37 2.93 0.71
CA THR A 52 -8.01 1.88 -0.25
C THR A 52 -7.74 0.54 0.44
N ASP A 53 -8.28 -0.52 -0.15
CA ASP A 53 -7.94 -1.89 0.16
C ASP A 53 -6.66 -2.28 -0.59
N ILE A 54 -5.56 -2.41 0.15
CA ILE A 54 -4.24 -2.69 -0.43
C ILE A 54 -4.21 -4.03 -1.19
N GLN A 55 -5.02 -5.01 -0.79
CA GLN A 55 -5.13 -6.24 -1.57
C GLN A 55 -5.71 -5.95 -2.97
N VAL A 56 -6.73 -5.11 -3.05
CA VAL A 56 -7.36 -4.75 -4.33
C VAL A 56 -6.37 -4.00 -5.20
N LEU A 57 -5.69 -2.99 -4.65
CA LEU A 57 -4.68 -2.22 -5.37
C LEU A 57 -3.56 -3.12 -5.93
N LEU A 58 -3.02 -4.00 -5.09
CA LEU A 58 -1.92 -4.90 -5.44
C LEU A 58 -2.34 -5.90 -6.53
N GLU A 59 -3.45 -6.63 -6.33
CA GLU A 59 -3.85 -7.74 -7.22
C GLU A 59 -4.53 -7.29 -8.52
N TYR A 60 -5.21 -6.14 -8.50
CA TYR A 60 -6.00 -5.66 -9.65
C TYR A 60 -5.40 -4.44 -10.35
N CYS A 61 -4.32 -3.85 -9.83
CA CYS A 61 -3.61 -2.75 -10.50
C CYS A 61 -2.12 -3.05 -10.64
N LEU A 62 -1.39 -3.13 -9.52
CA LEU A 62 0.07 -3.13 -9.53
C LEU A 62 0.64 -4.39 -10.21
N PHE A 63 0.14 -5.55 -9.85
CA PHE A 63 0.55 -6.83 -10.42
C PHE A 63 0.20 -6.98 -11.91
N PRO A 64 -1.04 -6.69 -12.35
CA PRO A 64 -1.36 -6.64 -13.78
C PRO A 64 -0.43 -5.72 -14.57
N LEU A 65 -0.29 -4.46 -14.14
CA LEU A 65 0.53 -3.46 -14.86
C LEU A 65 1.99 -3.87 -14.95
N TYR A 66 2.55 -4.43 -13.88
CA TYR A 66 3.90 -4.98 -13.90
C TYR A 66 4.05 -6.11 -14.93
N ILE A 67 3.09 -7.04 -14.98
CA ILE A 67 3.11 -8.14 -15.95
C ILE A 67 2.96 -7.62 -17.38
N GLU A 68 2.13 -6.59 -17.59
CA GLU A 68 1.88 -5.97 -18.89
C GLU A 68 3.02 -5.08 -19.40
N GLY A 69 4.03 -4.79 -18.56
CA GLY A 69 5.30 -4.23 -18.99
C GLY A 69 5.79 -3.03 -18.19
N ASP A 70 4.98 -2.45 -17.30
CA ASP A 70 5.41 -1.36 -16.43
C ASP A 70 6.25 -1.92 -15.27
N LYS A 71 7.52 -2.24 -15.54
CA LYS A 71 8.45 -2.74 -14.52
C LYS A 71 8.83 -1.69 -13.48
N ASP A 72 8.74 -0.40 -13.84
CA ASP A 72 9.08 0.72 -12.97
C ASP A 72 8.05 0.90 -11.83
N ILE A 73 6.83 0.35 -11.97
CA ILE A 73 5.82 0.38 -10.90
C ILE A 73 6.29 -0.24 -9.59
N ALA A 74 7.22 -1.20 -9.63
CA ALA A 74 7.81 -1.79 -8.43
C ALA A 74 8.64 -0.75 -7.65
N ARG A 75 9.43 0.05 -8.37
CA ARG A 75 10.21 1.15 -7.80
C ARG A 75 9.29 2.25 -7.27
N ARG A 76 8.30 2.69 -8.06
CA ARG A 76 7.34 3.74 -7.62
C ARG A 76 6.55 3.30 -6.38
N THR A 77 6.13 2.04 -6.32
CA THR A 77 5.48 1.45 -5.13
C THR A 77 6.40 1.52 -3.92
N PHE A 78 7.68 1.14 -4.06
CA PHE A 78 8.64 1.24 -2.96
C PHE A 78 8.83 2.67 -2.47
N GLU A 79 9.00 3.64 -3.38
CA GLU A 79 9.20 5.05 -3.00
C GLU A 79 7.98 5.63 -2.26
N ILE A 80 6.75 5.30 -2.70
CA ILE A 80 5.52 5.72 -2.00
C ILE A 80 5.48 5.14 -0.58
N LEU A 81 5.75 3.85 -0.43
CA LEU A 81 5.71 3.19 0.88
C LEU A 81 6.85 3.67 1.78
N LYS A 82 8.01 4.00 1.20
CA LYS A 82 9.12 4.63 1.91
C LYS A 82 8.73 5.99 2.46
N ASP A 83 8.16 6.87 1.63
CA ASP A 83 7.62 8.17 2.07
C ASP A 83 6.61 7.99 3.22
N PHE A 84 5.69 7.03 3.08
CA PHE A 84 4.69 6.76 4.11
C PHE A 84 5.30 6.25 5.42
N SER A 85 6.30 5.38 5.36
CA SER A 85 6.97 4.83 6.54
C SER A 85 7.73 5.86 7.37
N LEU A 86 8.15 6.96 6.74
CA LEU A 86 8.81 8.09 7.40
C LEU A 86 7.81 9.09 8.01
N SER A 87 6.51 8.83 7.87
CA SER A 87 5.46 9.72 8.38
C SER A 87 5.09 9.41 9.83
N ILE A 88 4.55 10.41 10.52
CA ILE A 88 3.83 10.25 11.80
C ILE A 88 2.32 10.04 11.62
N ASP A 89 1.85 10.09 10.37
CA ASP A 89 0.44 9.86 10.02
C ASP A 89 0.10 8.36 10.15
N LEU A 90 -0.85 8.06 11.04
CA LEU A 90 -1.25 6.69 11.33
C LEU A 90 -1.87 5.99 10.12
N VAL A 91 -2.57 6.69 9.23
CA VAL A 91 -3.14 6.11 8.01
C VAL A 91 -2.01 5.72 7.06
N LYS A 92 -1.01 6.58 6.89
CA LYS A 92 0.17 6.26 6.06
C LYS A 92 0.91 5.04 6.61
N LEU A 93 1.18 5.00 7.91
CA LEU A 93 1.85 3.88 8.56
C LEU A 93 1.03 2.58 8.44
N ASP A 94 -0.29 2.67 8.65
CA ASP A 94 -1.23 1.55 8.45
C ASP A 94 -1.12 0.97 7.04
N LYS A 95 -1.13 1.81 5.99
CA LYS A 95 -0.96 1.35 4.59
C LYS A 95 0.36 0.63 4.34
N VAL A 96 1.46 1.05 4.96
CA VAL A 96 2.73 0.32 4.85
C VAL A 96 2.63 -1.05 5.51
N THR A 97 2.06 -1.12 6.71
CA THR A 97 1.90 -2.40 7.43
C THR A 97 0.93 -3.36 6.73
N ASP A 98 -0.16 -2.84 6.15
CA ASP A 98 -1.11 -3.59 5.31
C ASP A 98 -0.41 -4.17 4.09
N TYR A 99 0.40 -3.36 3.39
CA TYR A 99 1.15 -3.81 2.23
C TYR A 99 2.10 -4.95 2.57
N ILE A 100 2.92 -4.79 3.62
CA ILE A 100 3.88 -5.82 4.07
C ILE A 100 3.13 -7.10 4.46
N SER A 101 2.02 -6.97 5.18
CA SER A 101 1.18 -8.10 5.61
C SER A 101 0.57 -8.83 4.42
N MET A 102 0.07 -8.10 3.41
CA MET A 102 -0.50 -8.68 2.21
C MET A 102 0.57 -9.37 1.36
N GLN A 103 1.71 -8.73 1.13
CA GLN A 103 2.84 -9.34 0.43
C GLN A 103 3.27 -10.64 1.11
N GLY A 104 3.46 -10.62 2.44
CA GLY A 104 3.84 -11.82 3.21
C GLY A 104 2.78 -12.93 3.12
N SER A 105 1.49 -12.58 3.18
CA SER A 105 0.39 -13.53 2.99
C SER A 105 0.42 -14.18 1.61
N ARG A 106 0.76 -13.42 0.56
CA ARG A 106 0.89 -13.94 -0.81
C ARG A 106 2.12 -14.80 -1.00
N LEU A 107 3.26 -14.44 -0.42
CA LEU A 107 4.48 -15.26 -0.46
C LEU A 107 4.32 -16.61 0.27
N ARG A 108 3.46 -16.69 1.31
CA ARG A 108 3.10 -17.97 1.93
C ARG A 108 2.24 -18.88 1.04
N ARG A 109 1.51 -18.31 0.08
CA ARG A 109 0.57 -19.04 -0.79
C ARG A 109 1.17 -19.38 -2.16
N TYR A 110 2.02 -18.51 -2.69
CA TYR A 110 2.54 -18.59 -4.04
C TYR A 110 4.06 -18.71 -4.07
N THR A 111 4.61 -19.44 -5.04
CA THR A 111 6.08 -19.60 -5.22
C THR A 111 6.77 -18.33 -5.69
N SER A 112 6.04 -17.46 -6.38
CA SER A 112 6.54 -16.17 -6.84
C SER A 112 5.39 -15.19 -7.01
N LEU A 113 5.71 -13.91 -6.83
CA LEU A 113 4.84 -12.76 -7.12
C LEU A 113 5.39 -11.99 -8.32
N PRO A 114 4.58 -11.16 -8.99
CA PRO A 114 5.04 -10.33 -10.09
C PRO A 114 6.23 -9.46 -9.69
N PHE A 115 6.17 -8.82 -8.53
CA PHE A 115 7.32 -8.21 -7.88
C PHE A 115 7.18 -8.31 -6.36
N VAL A 116 8.28 -8.09 -5.67
CA VAL A 116 8.40 -8.06 -4.21
C VAL A 116 9.21 -6.82 -3.86
N ILE A 117 8.79 -6.07 -2.85
CA ILE A 117 9.61 -5.00 -2.28
C ILE A 117 10.32 -5.50 -1.03
N GLU A 118 11.55 -5.05 -0.83
CA GLU A 118 12.33 -5.31 0.39
C GLU A 118 11.79 -4.46 1.54
N ALA A 119 11.30 -5.11 2.60
CA ALA A 119 10.59 -4.43 3.69
C ALA A 119 11.51 -3.92 4.80
N ASP A 120 12.77 -4.35 4.85
CA ASP A 120 13.69 -4.07 5.96
C ASP A 120 13.86 -2.58 6.26
N GLU A 121 13.97 -1.76 5.21
CA GLU A 121 14.04 -0.30 5.37
C GLU A 121 12.72 0.29 5.87
N LEU A 122 11.60 -0.16 5.31
CA LEU A 122 10.27 0.31 5.70
C LEU A 122 9.97 0.00 7.17
N VAL A 123 10.32 -1.21 7.63
CA VAL A 123 10.13 -1.64 9.02
C VAL A 123 10.98 -0.80 9.97
N ARG A 124 12.24 -0.51 9.62
CA ARG A 124 13.08 0.39 10.42
C ARG A 124 12.46 1.77 10.55
N ASN A 125 12.01 2.36 9.43
CA ASN A 125 11.36 3.67 9.42
C ASN A 125 10.10 3.67 10.31
N ILE A 126 9.27 2.64 10.26
CA ILE A 126 8.07 2.53 11.10
C ILE A 126 8.45 2.49 12.60
N ILE A 127 9.45 1.69 12.98
CA ILE A 127 9.90 1.60 14.39
C ILE A 127 10.38 2.96 14.88
N GLU A 128 11.15 3.68 14.07
CA GLU A 128 11.63 5.03 14.40
C GLU A 128 10.45 6.02 14.53
N SER A 129 9.57 6.10 13.53
CA SER A 129 8.41 7.00 13.51
C SER A 129 7.46 6.76 14.68
N THR A 130 7.17 5.49 15.01
CA THR A 130 6.31 5.14 16.16
C THR A 130 6.97 5.40 17.51
N SER A 131 8.29 5.26 17.61
CA SER A 131 9.04 5.62 18.82
C SER A 131 8.97 7.12 19.10
N HIS A 132 9.02 7.94 18.05
CA HIS A 132 8.84 9.39 18.16
C HIS A 132 7.42 9.76 18.64
N LEU A 133 6.38 9.16 18.05
CA LEU A 133 4.99 9.36 18.47
C LEU A 133 4.78 9.04 19.96
N LEU A 134 5.31 7.91 20.42
CA LEU A 134 5.22 7.51 21.83
C LEU A 134 5.98 8.48 22.77
N GLY A 135 7.11 9.01 22.33
CA GLY A 135 7.88 10.00 23.10
C GLY A 135 7.19 11.37 23.18
N GLU A 136 6.49 11.79 22.13
CA GLU A 136 5.69 13.02 22.13
C GLU A 136 4.45 12.91 23.02
N GLN A 137 3.75 11.78 22.97
CA GLN A 137 2.60 11.53 23.84
C GLN A 137 2.99 11.57 25.32
N LYS A 138 4.07 10.88 25.71
CA LYS A 138 4.58 10.91 27.09
C LYS A 138 4.95 12.32 27.58
N ARG A 139 5.61 13.13 26.73
CA ARG A 139 5.95 14.52 27.09
C ARG A 139 4.72 15.42 27.22
N THR A 140 3.65 15.13 26.48
CA THR A 140 2.38 15.85 26.59
C THR A 140 1.66 15.49 27.89
N ASP A 141 1.68 14.20 28.26
CA ASP A 141 1.11 13.71 29.52
C ASP A 141 1.90 14.22 30.76
N GLU A 142 3.22 14.35 30.65
CA GLU A 142 4.10 14.86 31.73
C GLU A 142 4.03 16.39 31.89
N ASN A 143 3.73 17.14 30.83
CA ASN A 143 3.69 18.62 30.85
C ASN A 143 2.30 19.22 31.14
N GLY A 144 1.30 18.42 31.51
CA GLY A 144 0.09 18.91 32.17
C GLY A 144 -0.82 19.82 31.35
N LEU A 145 -1.46 19.26 30.32
CA LEU A 145 -2.71 19.78 29.76
C LEU A 145 -3.82 18.72 29.79
N ILE A 146 -4.02 18.07 30.95
CA ILE A 146 -5.31 17.52 31.41
C ILE A 146 -5.37 17.62 32.93
#